data_AF-A0A8I0HG54-F1
#
_entry.id   AF-A0A8I0HG54-F1
#
_cell.length_a   1.000
_cell.length_b   1.000
_cell.length_c   1.000
_cell.angle_alpha   90.00
_cell.angle_beta   90.00
_cell.angle_gamma   90.00
#
_symmetry.space_group_name_H-M   'P 1'
#
loop_
_entity.id
_entity.type
_entity.pdbx_description
1 polymer ?
#
loop_
_entity_poly.entity_id
_entity_poly.type
_entity_poly.pdbx_seq_one_letter_code
_entity_poly.pdbx_strand_id
1 'polypeptide(L)' 'VTPPDADTLRARLEGRQTETKEVVEARLARAAQESEGMDQYDYLVVNDDLDTCVEEMHQIIRSERFRTKRNTQFIEK' A
#
# COMPACT_ATOMS: atom_id res chain seq x y z
N VAL A 1 -1.16 -0.24 -0.48
CA VAL A 1 -0.12 -0.48 -1.51
C VAL A 1 -0.37 0.54 -2.61
N THR A 2 0.25 1.71 -2.48
CA THR A 2 0.02 2.83 -3.41
C THR A 2 1.34 3.18 -4.08
N PRO A 3 1.34 3.61 -5.34
CA PRO A 3 2.51 4.25 -5.92
C PRO A 3 2.85 5.53 -5.14
N PRO A 4 4.11 5.98 -5.19
CA PRO A 4 4.60 7.14 -4.42
C PRO A 4 3.84 8.43 -4.75
N ASP A 5 3.47 8.63 -6.02
CA ASP A 5 2.82 9.85 -6.49
C ASP A 5 1.76 9.56 -7.56
N ALA A 6 0.80 10.47 -7.71
CA ALA A 6 -0.22 10.43 -8.75
C ALA A 6 0.37 10.48 -10.18
N ASP A 7 1.50 11.17 -10.35
CA ASP A 7 2.23 11.23 -11.62
C ASP A 7 2.87 9.89 -11.97
N THR A 8 3.46 9.21 -10.97
CA THR A 8 4.03 7.86 -11.12
C THR A 8 2.93 6.83 -11.42
N LEU A 9 1.76 6.98 -10.78
CA LEU A 9 0.57 6.17 -11.08
C LEU A 9 0.16 6.34 -12.54
N ARG A 10 0.08 7.59 -13.03
CA ARG A 10 -0.29 7.91 -14.41
C ARG A 10 0.70 7.33 -15.42
N ALA A 11 2.00 7.51 -15.18
CA ALA A 11 3.05 6.98 -16.05
C ALA A 11 3.01 5.44 -16.14
N ARG A 12 2.73 4.74 -15.02
CA ARG A 12 2.57 3.28 -15.01
C ARG A 12 1.31 2.81 -15.74
N LEU A 13 0.21 3.56 -15.62
CA LEU A 13 -1.04 3.26 -16.30
C LEU A 13 -0.92 3.50 -17.82
N GLU A 14 -0.28 4.60 -18.22
CA GLU A 14 -0.02 4.91 -19.64
C GLU A 14 1.00 3.94 -20.25
N GLY A 15 2.05 3.56 -19.52
CA GLY A 15 3.08 2.63 -19.97
C GLY A 15 2.58 1.19 -20.18
N ARG A 16 1.46 0.81 -19.57
CA ARG A 16 0.85 -0.51 -19.78
C ARG A 16 0.11 -0.64 -21.12
N GLN A 17 -0.19 0.47 -21.83
CA GLN A 17 -0.89 0.53 -23.13
C GLN A 17 -2.16 -0.34 -23.26
N THR A 18 -2.69 -0.85 -22.16
CA THR A 18 -3.78 -1.84 -22.09
C THR A 18 -5.05 -1.24 -21.51
N GLU A 19 -5.00 0.01 -21.04
CA GLU A 19 -6.12 0.73 -20.45
C GLU A 19 -6.38 2.03 -21.22
N THR A 20 -7.65 2.33 -21.49
CA THR A 20 -8.09 3.58 -22.13
C THR A 20 -7.98 4.76 -21.15
N LYS A 21 -7.85 5.99 -21.68
CA LYS A 21 -7.73 7.21 -20.87
C LYS A 21 -8.83 7.37 -19.81
N GLU A 22 -10.05 6.94 -20.12
CA GLU A 22 -11.17 6.97 -19.17
C GLU A 22 -10.97 6.04 -17.96
N VAL A 23 -10.35 4.87 -18.16
CA VAL A 23 -10.03 3.93 -17.07
C VAL A 23 -8.91 4.47 -16.19
N VAL A 24 -7.93 5.16 -16.79
CA VAL A 24 -6.82 5.80 -16.07
C VAL A 24 -7.33 6.93 -15.18
N GLU A 25 -8.18 7.82 -15.70
CA GLU A 25 -8.84 8.89 -14.95
C GLU A 25 -9.71 8.34 -13.82
N ALA A 26 -10.51 7.30 -14.08
CA ALA A 26 -11.33 6.67 -13.06
C ALA A 26 -10.50 6.04 -11.92
N ARG A 27 -9.35 5.42 -12.24
CA ARG A 27 -8.41 4.89 -11.25
C ARG A 27 -7.74 6.00 -10.44
N LEU A 28 -7.35 7.10 -11.08
CA LEU A 28 -6.77 8.28 -10.41
C LEU A 28 -7.76 8.92 -9.45
N ALA A 29 -9.01 9.12 -9.88
CA ALA A 29 -10.08 9.64 -9.03
C ALA A 29 -10.33 8.72 -7.82
N ARG A 30 -10.35 7.41 -8.03
CA ARG A 30 -10.48 6.43 -6.95
C ARG A 30 -9.30 6.44 -5.99
N ALA A 31 -8.07 6.54 -6.50
CA ALA A 31 -6.87 6.66 -5.68
C ALA A 31 -6.86 7.96 -4.85
N ALA A 32 -7.37 9.07 -5.41
CA ALA A 32 -7.55 10.31 -4.67
C ALA A 32 -8.61 10.18 -3.55
N GLN A 33 -9.71 9.48 -3.81
CA GLN A 33 -10.72 9.16 -2.79
C GLN A 33 -10.19 8.23 -1.70
N GLU A 34 -9.38 7.24 -2.07
CA GLU A 34 -8.73 6.33 -1.11
C GLU A 34 -7.64 7.05 -0.30
N SER A 35 -7.02 8.11 -0.86
CA SER A 35 -6.07 8.99 -0.17
C SER A 35 -6.72 9.72 1.01
N GLU A 36 -7.98 10.17 0.89
CA GLU A 36 -8.72 10.79 2.01
C GLU A 36 -8.93 9.83 3.19
N GLY A 37 -8.90 8.51 2.94
CA GLY A 37 -8.99 7.47 3.96
C GLY A 37 -7.63 6.98 4.47
N MET A 38 -6.50 7.46 3.94
CA MET A 38 -5.17 6.96 4.31
C MET A 38 -4.86 7.09 5.80
N ASP A 39 -5.39 8.13 6.44
CA ASP A 39 -5.24 8.38 7.88
C ASP A 39 -5.88 7.29 8.76
N GLN A 40 -6.75 6.44 8.19
CA GLN A 40 -7.42 5.35 8.90
C GLN A 40 -6.64 4.02 8.87
N TYR A 41 -5.54 3.93 8.11
CA TYR A 41 -4.77 2.71 7.99
C TYR A 41 -3.58 2.70 8.95
N ASP A 42 -3.33 1.54 9.58
CA ASP A 42 -2.21 1.38 10.53
C ASP A 42 -0.83 1.43 9.84
N TYR A 43 -0.75 1.11 8.54
CA TYR A 43 0.49 1.01 7.77
C TYR A 43 0.30 1.48 6.32
N LEU A 44 1.18 2.37 5.87
CA LEU A 44 1.31 2.77 4.46
C LEU A 44 2.49 2.02 3.84
N VAL A 45 2.26 1.34 2.72
CA VAL A 45 3.29 0.63 1.95
C VAL A 45 3.30 1.16 0.53
N VAL A 46 4.45 1.70 0.11
CA VAL A 46 4.65 2.31 -1.19
C VAL A 46 5.17 1.26 -2.15
N ASN A 47 4.39 0.98 -3.20
CA ASN A 47 4.77 -0.01 -4.20
C ASN A 47 5.49 0.63 -5.35
N ASP A 48 6.75 0.98 -5.10
CA ASP A 48 7.64 1.42 -6.17
C ASP A 48 8.38 0.23 -6.80
N ASP A 49 8.92 -0.67 -5.98
CA ASP A 49 9.52 -1.92 -6.43
C ASP A 49 8.78 -3.13 -5.85
N LEU A 50 8.46 -4.12 -6.68
CA LEU A 50 7.64 -5.26 -6.27
C LEU A 50 8.35 -6.11 -5.21
N ASP A 51 9.64 -6.39 -5.41
CA ASP A 51 10.42 -7.24 -4.52
C ASP A 51 10.56 -6.58 -3.14
N THR A 52 10.88 -5.28 -3.13
CA THR A 52 10.95 -4.45 -1.92
C THR A 52 9.61 -4.41 -1.21
N CYS A 53 8.51 -4.20 -1.94
CA CYS A 53 7.16 -4.17 -1.35
C CYS A 53 6.78 -5.47 -0.65
N VAL A 54 7.12 -6.60 -1.27
CA VAL A 54 6.85 -7.93 -0.70
C VAL A 54 7.65 -8.11 0.58
N GLU A 55 8.91 -7.70 0.59
CA GLU A 55 9.75 -7.79 1.77
C GLU A 55 9.24 -6.89 2.92
N GLU A 56 8.90 -5.63 2.64
CA GLU A 56 8.29 -4.72 3.61
C GLU A 56 6.98 -5.26 4.17
N MET A 57 6.11 -5.83 3.33
CA MET A 57 4.87 -6.45 3.77
C MET A 57 5.12 -7.65 4.71
N HIS A 58 6.10 -8.49 4.37
CA HIS A 58 6.51 -9.60 5.24
C HIS A 58 7.04 -9.12 6.59
N GLN A 59 7.78 -8.01 6.61
CA GLN A 59 8.29 -7.42 7.85
C GLN A 59 7.14 -6.88 8.71
N ILE A 60 6.17 -6.17 8.13
CA ILE A 60 5.01 -5.64 8.87
C ILE A 60 4.23 -6.79 9.53
N ILE A 61 3.95 -7.86 8.79
CA ILE A 61 3.24 -9.04 9.33
C ILE A 61 4.03 -9.69 10.45
N ARG A 62 5.36 -9.81 10.32
CA ARG A 62 6.23 -10.36 11.37
C ARG A 62 6.21 -9.46 12.62
N SER A 63 6.41 -8.17 12.46
CA SER A 63 6.38 -7.19 13.56
C SER A 63 5.04 -7.22 14.30
N GLU A 64 3.94 -7.32 13.56
CA GLU A 64 2.60 -7.48 14.13
C GLU A 64 2.42 -8.79 14.92
N ARG A 65 3.14 -9.87 14.57
CA ARG A 65 3.15 -11.10 15.39
C ARG A 65 3.94 -10.95 16.69
N PHE A 66 4.94 -10.08 16.74
CA PHE A 66 5.72 -9.81 17.95
C PHE A 66 5.10 -8.74 18.85
N ARG A 67 4.00 -8.11 18.43
CA ARG A 67 3.34 -7.06 19.21
C ARG A 67 2.92 -7.61 20.58
N THR A 68 3.27 -6.87 21.63
CA THR A 68 2.99 -7.18 23.05
C THR A 68 1.52 -7.57 23.28
N LYS A 69 0.59 -6.85 22.62
CA LYS A 69 -0.86 -7.12 22.66
C LYS A 69 -1.26 -8.53 22.20
N ARG A 70 -0.44 -9.20 21.37
CA ARG A 70 -0.68 -10.55 20.85
C ARG A 70 0.14 -11.64 21.58
N ASN A 71 1.11 -11.25 22.40
CA ASN A 71 1.98 -12.16 23.17
C ASN A 71 1.79 -12.03 24.69
N THR A 72 0.57 -11.71 25.14
CA THR A 72 0.25 -11.53 26.56
C THR A 72 0.59 -12.76 27.41
N GLN A 73 0.49 -13.97 26.84
CA GLN A 73 0.90 -15.23 27.50
C GLN A 73 2.38 -15.29 27.93
N PHE A 74 3.28 -14.53 27.30
CA PHE A 74 4.69 -14.49 27.69
C PHE A 74 5.01 -13.42 28.73
N ILE A 75 4.08 -12.48 28.97
CA ILE A 75 4.28 -11.31 29.83
C ILE A 75 3.68 -11.53 31.22
N GLU A 76 2.62 -12.33 31.33
CA GLU A 76 2.00 -12.69 32.60
C GLU A 76 2.71 -13.84 33.34
N LYS A 77 3.97 -14.13 32.99
CA LYS A 77 4.79 -15.18 33.62
C LYS A 77 5.67 -14.67 34.74
#